data_AF-A0A8H6FZJ3-F1
#
_entry.id   AF-A0A8H6FZJ3-F1
#
_cell.length_a   1.000
_cell.length_b   1.000
_cell.length_c   1.000
_cell.angle_alpha   90.00
_cell.angle_beta   90.00
_cell.angle_gamma   90.00
#
_symmetry.space_group_name_H-M   'P 1'
#
loop_
_entity.id
_entity.type
_entity.pdbx_description
1 polymer ?
#
loop_
_entity_poly.entity_id
_entity_poly.type
_entity_poly.pdbx_seq_one_letter_code
_entity_poly.pdbx_strand_id
1 'polypeptide(L)'
;MPLQRDSLTTSVIFLLPLLILALIAAFNMATKQSNHNLNVLKKPLALFSQKPMTGFYRDGYCRVGPEDGGNHAVAGVLTKEFLDFSASRGNNLRSIGLEPGCKWCLCTARWKEAMEAAKGKDDPVVPKVFLHATDESALQNGITMEALKKHAAEPEAAGGGGSLEKQAPVQPGTTGGIARETH
;
A
#
# COMPACT_ATOMS: atom_id res chain seq x y z
N MET A 1 29.96 -65.89 -14.12
CA MET A 1 28.92 -65.28 -13.28
C MET A 1 28.87 -63.80 -13.60
N PRO A 2 27.78 -63.27 -14.19
CA PRO A 2 27.69 -61.85 -14.48
C PRO A 2 27.32 -61.11 -13.18
N LEU A 3 28.07 -60.04 -12.89
CA LEU A 3 27.75 -59.09 -11.83
C LEU A 3 26.42 -58.41 -12.17
N GLN A 4 25.36 -58.74 -11.43
CA GLN A 4 24.11 -57.99 -11.42
C GLN A 4 24.42 -56.54 -11.03
N ARG A 5 24.38 -55.61 -12.00
CA ARG A 5 24.33 -54.18 -11.70
C ARG A 5 22.93 -53.88 -11.15
N ASP A 6 22.87 -53.55 -9.88
CA ASP A 6 21.64 -53.27 -9.16
C ASP A 6 20.86 -52.14 -9.83
N SER A 7 19.74 -52.52 -10.46
CA SER A 7 18.75 -51.64 -11.11
C SER A 7 18.21 -50.54 -10.17
N LEU A 8 18.35 -50.73 -8.85
CA LEU A 8 18.01 -49.72 -7.84
C LEU A 8 18.91 -48.48 -7.94
N THR A 9 20.18 -48.60 -8.32
CA THR A 9 21.11 -47.47 -8.32
C THR A 9 20.79 -46.45 -9.41
N THR A 10 20.28 -46.88 -10.56
CA THR A 10 19.96 -45.99 -11.68
C THR A 10 18.66 -45.22 -11.43
N SER A 11 17.66 -45.83 -10.80
CA SER A 11 16.37 -45.16 -10.52
C SER A 11 16.46 -44.06 -9.45
N VAL A 12 17.33 -44.24 -8.44
CA VAL A 12 17.49 -43.26 -7.34
C VAL A 12 18.21 -41.99 -7.82
N ILE A 13 19.15 -42.11 -8.78
CA ILE A 13 19.90 -40.97 -9.33
C ILE A 13 19.01 -39.98 -10.09
N PHE A 14 17.92 -40.44 -10.71
CA PHE A 14 16.97 -39.55 -11.39
C PHE A 14 15.91 -38.95 -10.46
N LEU A 15 15.55 -39.65 -9.38
CA LEU A 15 14.54 -39.17 -8.43
C LEU A 15 15.10 -38.11 -7.46
N LEU A 16 16.38 -38.21 -7.07
CA LEU A 16 17.01 -37.25 -6.16
C LEU A 16 17.03 -35.81 -6.69
N PRO A 17 17.46 -35.49 -7.93
CA PRO A 17 17.46 -34.13 -8.44
C PRO A 17 16.05 -33.57 -8.66
N LEU A 18 15.06 -34.42 -9.00
CA LEU A 18 13.65 -34.04 -9.08
C LEU A 18 13.09 -33.67 -7.70
N LEU A 19 13.42 -34.43 -6.66
CA LEU A 19 13.05 -34.13 -5.28
C LEU A 19 13.73 -32.86 -4.77
N ILE A 20 15.03 -32.68 -5.06
CA ILE A 20 15.78 -31.47 -4.71
C ILE A 20 15.17 -30.25 -5.42
N LEU A 21 14.84 -30.35 -6.71
CA LEU A 21 14.20 -29.26 -7.46
C LEU A 21 12.81 -28.94 -6.90
N ALA A 22 12.02 -29.96 -6.55
CA ALA A 22 10.71 -29.77 -5.92
C ALA A 22 10.83 -29.12 -4.53
N LEU A 23 11.83 -29.49 -3.73
CA LEU A 23 12.12 -28.88 -2.43
C LEU A 23 12.60 -27.43 -2.57
N ILE A 24 13.46 -27.13 -3.55
CA ILE A 24 13.88 -25.76 -3.87
C ILE A 24 12.68 -24.93 -4.33
N ALA A 25 11.81 -25.47 -5.19
CA ALA A 25 10.60 -24.81 -5.63
C ALA A 25 9.61 -24.57 -4.46
N ALA A 26 9.43 -25.54 -3.57
CA ALA A 26 8.58 -25.42 -2.38
C ALA A 26 9.14 -24.40 -1.38
N PHE A 27 10.46 -24.38 -1.16
CA PHE A 27 11.12 -23.39 -0.31
C PHE A 27 11.02 -21.97 -0.90
N ASN A 28 11.20 -21.83 -2.22
CA ASN A 28 10.97 -20.58 -2.92
C ASN A 28 9.49 -20.14 -2.86
N MET A 29 8.54 -21.08 -2.92
CA MET A 29 7.11 -20.78 -2.78
C MET A 29 6.75 -20.35 -1.35
N ALA A 30 7.33 -20.99 -0.33
CA ALA A 30 7.11 -20.65 1.08
C ALA A 30 7.74 -19.31 1.48
N THR A 31 8.81 -18.88 0.78
CA THR A 31 9.44 -17.57 0.97
C THR A 31 8.84 -16.48 0.06
N LYS A 32 8.11 -16.86 -0.99
CA LYS A 32 7.36 -15.93 -1.83
C LYS A 32 6.09 -15.51 -1.11
N GLN A 33 6.24 -14.39 -0.38
CA GLN A 33 5.20 -13.37 -0.16
C GLN A 33 4.49 -13.40 1.20
N SER A 34 5.18 -12.95 2.25
CA SER A 34 4.52 -12.13 3.26
C SER A 34 4.34 -10.72 2.68
N ASN A 35 3.20 -10.49 2.03
CA ASN A 35 2.84 -9.23 1.36
C ASN A 35 2.50 -8.14 2.39
N HIS A 36 3.44 -7.80 3.26
CA HIS A 36 3.27 -6.68 4.17
C HIS A 36 3.45 -5.41 3.34
N ASN A 37 2.34 -4.73 3.02
CA ASN A 37 2.43 -3.38 2.45
C ASN A 37 3.27 -2.54 3.40
N LEU A 38 4.39 -2.02 2.90
CA LEU A 38 5.29 -1.19 3.68
C LEU A 38 4.95 0.27 3.43
N ASN A 39 5.08 1.09 4.46
CA ASN A 39 5.09 2.52 4.30
C ASN A 39 6.45 3.02 3.77
N VAL A 40 6.51 4.28 3.38
CA VAL A 40 7.74 4.92 2.88
C VAL A 40 8.92 4.85 3.86
N LEU A 41 8.67 4.64 5.16
CA LEU A 41 9.67 4.45 6.20
C LEU A 41 10.14 2.99 6.35
N LYS A 42 9.74 2.10 5.42
CA LYS A 42 10.03 0.66 5.42
C LYS A 42 9.51 -0.07 6.67
N LYS A 43 8.40 0.41 7.24
CA LYS A 43 7.66 -0.23 8.33
C LYS A 43 6.32 -0.74 7.82
N PRO A 44 5.61 -1.62 8.55
CA PRO A 44 4.24 -2.00 8.17
C PRO A 44 3.35 -0.78 7.96
N LEU A 45 2.56 -0.79 6.89
CA LEU A 45 1.62 0.27 6.55
C LEU A 45 0.51 0.36 7.60
N ALA A 46 0.31 1.56 8.15
CA ALA A 46 -0.68 1.81 9.18
C ALA A 46 -2.06 2.14 8.60
N LEU A 47 -3.11 1.90 9.40
CA LEU A 47 -4.47 2.35 9.11
C LEU A 47 -4.50 3.88 9.02
N PHE A 48 -5.07 4.43 7.96
CA PHE A 48 -5.09 5.88 7.76
C PHE A 48 -6.40 6.54 8.21
N SER A 49 -7.53 6.07 7.67
CA SER A 49 -8.85 6.63 7.95
C SER A 49 -9.98 5.65 7.67
N GLN A 50 -10.95 5.57 8.59
CA GLN A 50 -12.20 4.84 8.37
C GLN A 50 -13.41 5.77 8.25
N LYS A 51 -13.23 7.06 8.58
CA LYS A 51 -14.27 8.09 8.55
C LYS A 51 -13.66 9.43 8.09
N PRO A 52 -13.77 9.76 6.79
CA PRO A 52 -14.37 8.95 5.73
C PRO A 52 -13.56 7.68 5.44
N MET A 53 -14.24 6.63 4.93
CA MET A 53 -13.58 5.40 4.51
C MET A 53 -12.72 5.68 3.27
N THR A 54 -11.40 5.52 3.41
CA THR A 54 -10.41 5.84 2.36
C THR A 54 -9.77 4.58 1.76
N GLY A 55 -8.80 4.77 0.87
CA GLY A 55 -8.04 3.72 0.22
C GLY A 55 -8.72 3.24 -1.05
N PHE A 56 -7.94 2.85 -2.06
CA PHE A 56 -8.48 2.29 -3.30
C PHE A 56 -9.44 1.11 -3.02
N TYR A 57 -9.03 0.25 -2.10
CA TYR A 57 -9.78 -0.92 -1.63
C TYR A 57 -10.91 -0.63 -0.64
N ARG A 58 -11.08 0.63 -0.23
CA ARG A 58 -12.07 1.05 0.79
C ARG A 58 -11.98 0.29 2.11
N ASP A 59 -10.75 0.03 2.55
CA ASP A 59 -10.42 -0.63 3.83
C ASP A 59 -9.69 0.29 4.82
N GLY A 60 -9.50 1.56 4.44
CA GLY A 60 -8.89 2.59 5.26
C GLY A 60 -7.37 2.66 5.20
N TYR A 61 -6.71 1.82 4.39
CA TYR A 61 -5.27 1.85 4.16
C TYR A 61 -4.96 2.46 2.79
N CYS A 62 -3.86 3.21 2.67
CA CYS A 62 -3.39 3.71 1.38
C CYS A 62 -2.52 2.68 0.65
N ARG A 63 -2.89 1.39 0.72
CA ARG A 63 -2.17 0.31 0.04
C ARG A 63 -2.48 0.31 -1.45
N VAL A 64 -1.49 -0.07 -2.25
CA VAL A 64 -1.59 -0.11 -3.71
C VAL A 64 -1.42 -1.54 -4.19
N GLY A 65 -2.28 -1.97 -5.10
CA GLY A 65 -2.14 -3.24 -5.81
C GLY A 65 -2.25 -3.06 -7.32
N PRO A 66 -2.13 -4.14 -8.10
CA PRO A 66 -1.97 -4.08 -9.56
C PRO A 66 -3.14 -3.44 -10.31
N GLU A 67 -4.33 -3.43 -9.74
CA GLU A 67 -5.54 -2.81 -10.28
C GLU A 67 -5.64 -1.30 -10.02
N ASP A 68 -4.86 -0.77 -9.08
CA ASP A 68 -4.82 0.65 -8.77
C ASP A 68 -3.85 1.39 -9.70
N GLY A 69 -4.27 1.56 -10.96
CA GLY A 69 -3.50 2.31 -11.96
C GLY A 69 -3.26 3.78 -11.60
N GLY A 70 -4.02 4.33 -10.64
CA GLY A 70 -3.83 5.67 -10.11
C GLY A 70 -2.76 5.76 -9.03
N ASN A 71 -2.34 4.65 -8.43
CA ASN A 71 -1.42 4.59 -7.30
C ASN A 71 -1.87 5.57 -6.19
N HIS A 72 -2.93 5.21 -5.46
CA HIS A 72 -3.48 5.96 -4.33
C HIS A 72 -2.65 5.76 -3.05
N ALA A 73 -1.33 5.88 -3.14
CA ALA A 73 -0.40 5.62 -2.03
C ALA A 73 -0.29 6.76 -1.01
N VAL A 74 -0.60 8.02 -1.39
CA VAL A 74 -0.27 9.18 -0.56
C VAL A 74 -1.35 9.45 0.48
N ALA A 75 -1.04 9.24 1.76
CA ALA A 75 -1.95 9.50 2.87
C ALA A 75 -1.97 11.00 3.22
N GLY A 76 -2.91 11.76 2.64
CA GLY A 76 -2.98 13.21 2.78
C GLY A 76 -4.19 13.70 3.61
N VAL A 77 -4.03 14.85 4.27
CA VAL A 77 -5.17 15.63 4.79
C VAL A 77 -5.53 16.76 3.83
N LEU A 78 -6.78 16.76 3.37
CA LEU A 78 -7.22 17.67 2.33
C LEU A 78 -7.34 19.09 2.88
N THR A 79 -6.93 20.06 2.08
CA THR A 79 -7.12 21.49 2.34
C THR A 79 -8.19 22.04 1.38
N LYS A 80 -8.72 23.22 1.68
CA LYS A 80 -9.64 23.89 0.77
C LYS A 80 -8.96 24.20 -0.57
N GLU A 81 -7.72 24.67 -0.52
CA GLU A 81 -6.92 25.09 -1.66
C GLU A 81 -6.54 23.90 -2.56
N PHE A 82 -6.19 22.76 -1.96
CA PHE A 82 -5.97 21.54 -2.72
C PHE A 82 -7.26 21.07 -3.42
N LEU A 83 -8.40 21.09 -2.73
CA LEU A 83 -9.67 20.68 -3.32
C LEU A 83 -10.06 21.59 -4.50
N ASP A 84 -9.86 22.90 -4.36
CA ASP A 84 -10.11 23.88 -5.44
C ASP A 84 -9.15 23.66 -6.62
N PHE A 85 -7.85 23.48 -6.33
CA PHE A 85 -6.83 23.17 -7.32
C PHE A 85 -7.14 21.86 -8.06
N SER A 86 -7.39 20.78 -7.33
CA SER A 86 -7.67 19.45 -7.90
C SER A 86 -8.90 19.49 -8.81
N ALA A 87 -9.96 20.20 -8.40
CA ALA A 87 -11.14 20.41 -9.23
C ALA A 87 -10.81 21.17 -10.53
N SER A 88 -10.00 22.23 -10.46
CA SER A 88 -9.53 22.96 -11.65
C SER A 88 -8.67 22.12 -12.61
N ARG A 89 -8.08 21.02 -12.12
CA ARG A 89 -7.32 20.03 -12.89
C ARG A 89 -8.15 18.81 -13.32
N GLY A 90 -9.48 18.91 -13.22
CA GLY A 90 -10.41 17.87 -13.63
C GLY A 90 -10.61 16.74 -12.63
N ASN A 91 -10.16 16.90 -11.38
CA ASN A 91 -10.35 15.94 -10.31
C ASN A 91 -11.19 16.55 -9.17
N ASN A 92 -12.50 16.62 -9.37
CA ASN A 92 -13.41 17.21 -8.39
C ASN A 92 -13.74 16.24 -7.24
N LEU A 93 -12.90 16.24 -6.21
CA LEU A 93 -13.07 15.40 -5.02
C LEU A 93 -14.30 15.75 -4.15
N ARG A 94 -14.85 16.97 -4.28
CA ARG A 94 -16.07 17.34 -3.54
C ARG A 94 -17.30 16.60 -4.05
N SER A 95 -17.29 16.18 -5.32
CA SER A 95 -18.40 15.41 -5.90
C SER A 95 -18.62 14.05 -5.22
N ILE A 96 -17.59 13.54 -4.53
CA ILE A 96 -17.65 12.30 -3.74
C ILE A 96 -17.73 12.58 -2.22
N GLY A 97 -18.10 13.80 -1.82
CA GLY A 97 -18.36 14.16 -0.43
C GLY A 97 -17.12 14.48 0.42
N LEU A 98 -15.99 14.80 -0.21
CA LEU A 98 -14.77 15.17 0.52
C LEU A 98 -14.72 16.67 0.80
N GLU A 99 -14.30 17.00 2.01
CA GLU A 99 -14.22 18.36 2.55
C GLU A 99 -12.81 18.66 3.10
N PRO A 100 -12.47 19.94 3.33
CA PRO A 100 -11.23 20.28 4.03
C PRO A 100 -11.16 19.56 5.38
N GLY A 101 -9.98 19.02 5.72
CA GLY A 101 -9.73 18.23 6.91
C GLY A 101 -9.98 16.73 6.74
N CYS A 102 -10.63 16.27 5.65
CA CYS A 102 -10.75 14.85 5.39
C CYS A 102 -9.37 14.19 5.21
N LYS A 103 -9.16 13.03 5.84
CA LYS A 103 -8.02 12.15 5.57
C LYS A 103 -8.34 11.27 4.36
N TRP A 104 -7.56 11.38 3.29
CA TRP A 104 -7.80 10.67 2.04
C TRP A 104 -6.52 10.15 1.38
N CYS A 105 -6.61 8.97 0.78
CA CYS A 105 -5.52 8.38 0.01
C CYS A 105 -5.54 8.97 -1.39
N LEU A 106 -4.54 9.79 -1.69
CA LEU A 106 -4.40 10.53 -2.92
C LEU A 106 -3.59 9.74 -3.94
N CYS A 107 -4.03 9.83 -5.20
CA CYS A 107 -3.22 9.46 -6.35
C CYS A 107 -1.88 10.20 -6.29
N THR A 108 -0.78 9.47 -6.43
CA THR A 108 0.59 10.02 -6.44
C THR A 108 0.75 11.16 -7.45
N ALA A 109 0.25 10.97 -8.67
CA ALA A 109 0.32 12.00 -9.71
C ALA A 109 -0.40 13.29 -9.33
N ARG A 110 -1.56 13.21 -8.65
CA ARG A 110 -2.33 14.39 -8.22
C ARG A 110 -1.70 15.13 -7.05
N TRP A 111 -1.09 14.40 -6.12
CA TRP A 111 -0.32 15.02 -5.06
C TRP A 111 0.94 15.72 -5.61
N LYS A 112 1.65 15.06 -6.55
CA LYS A 112 2.81 15.63 -7.23
C LYS A 112 2.47 16.89 -8.03
N GLU A 113 1.36 16.87 -8.79
CA GLU A 113 0.88 18.03 -9.54
C GLU A 113 0.65 19.25 -8.63
N ALA A 114 0.08 19.03 -7.44
CA ALA A 114 -0.10 20.09 -6.45
C ALA A 114 1.24 20.59 -5.88
N MET A 115 2.18 19.69 -5.58
CA MET A 115 3.52 20.03 -5.13
C MET A 115 4.28 20.88 -6.16
N GLU A 116 4.19 20.54 -7.44
CA GLU A 116 4.83 21.28 -8.54
C GLU A 116 4.20 22.66 -8.77
N ALA A 117 2.91 22.81 -8.47
CA ALA A 117 2.20 24.09 -8.56
C ALA A 117 2.38 25.00 -7.33
N ALA A 118 2.99 24.51 -6.25
CA ALA A 118 3.13 25.21 -4.99
C ALA A 118 4.05 26.44 -5.11
N LYS A 119 3.64 27.56 -4.51
CA LYS A 119 4.43 28.81 -4.47
C LYS A 119 5.47 28.82 -3.35
N GLY A 120 5.42 27.83 -2.46
CA GLY A 120 6.29 27.74 -1.30
C GLY A 120 6.07 26.45 -0.52
N LYS A 121 6.91 26.23 0.50
CA LYS A 121 6.85 25.03 1.35
C LYS A 121 5.52 24.88 2.09
N ASP A 122 4.97 26.00 2.54
CA ASP A 122 3.76 26.05 3.37
C ASP A 122 2.51 26.42 2.56
N ASP A 123 2.60 26.33 1.23
CA ASP A 123 1.45 26.53 0.36
C ASP A 123 0.39 25.45 0.64
N PRO A 124 -0.81 25.85 1.09
CA PRO A 124 -1.88 24.90 1.43
C PRO A 124 -2.39 24.13 0.22
N VAL A 125 -2.01 24.50 -1.01
CA VAL A 125 -2.31 23.68 -2.20
C VAL A 125 -1.71 22.28 -2.10
N VAL A 126 -0.63 22.08 -1.33
CA VAL A 126 -0.02 20.77 -1.10
C VAL A 126 -0.56 20.17 0.20
N PRO A 127 -1.37 19.09 0.14
CA PRO A 127 -1.84 18.39 1.33
C PRO A 127 -0.67 17.92 2.19
N LYS A 128 -0.78 18.11 3.51
CA LYS A 128 0.17 17.51 4.47
C LYS A 128 0.02 15.99 4.45
N VAL A 129 1.14 15.28 4.57
CA VAL A 129 1.22 13.82 4.37
C VAL A 129 1.55 13.10 5.68
N PHE A 130 0.95 11.94 5.90
CA PHE A 130 1.24 11.05 7.04
C PHE A 130 2.15 9.90 6.58
N LEU A 131 3.43 9.94 6.97
CA LEU A 131 4.45 9.03 6.44
C LEU A 131 4.22 7.57 6.87
N HIS A 132 3.81 7.32 8.11
CA HIS A 132 3.48 5.97 8.60
C HIS A 132 2.35 5.26 7.81
N ALA A 133 1.48 6.03 7.15
CA ALA A 133 0.32 5.53 6.42
C ALA A 133 0.43 5.71 4.89
N THR A 134 1.55 6.26 4.40
CA THR A 134 1.84 6.43 2.97
C THR A 134 2.61 5.22 2.47
N ASP A 135 2.08 4.52 1.47
CA ASP A 135 2.66 3.30 0.91
C ASP A 135 4.00 3.58 0.20
N GLU A 136 4.93 2.63 0.24
CA GLU A 136 6.27 2.81 -0.32
C GLU A 136 6.28 3.11 -1.83
N SER A 137 5.25 2.67 -2.55
CA SER A 137 5.05 2.98 -3.97
C SER A 137 4.82 4.46 -4.23
N ALA A 138 4.54 5.27 -3.19
CA ALA A 138 4.50 6.73 -3.32
C ALA A 138 5.83 7.33 -3.77
N LEU A 139 6.97 6.67 -3.52
CA LEU A 139 8.30 7.13 -3.94
C LEU A 139 8.59 6.86 -5.42
N GLN A 140 7.63 6.27 -6.14
CA GLN A 140 7.70 6.11 -7.58
C GLN A 140 7.36 7.45 -8.26
N ASN A 141 7.58 7.53 -9.58
CA ASN A 141 7.15 8.66 -10.41
C ASN A 141 7.72 10.05 -10.01
N GLY A 142 8.87 10.06 -9.32
CA GLY A 142 9.63 11.28 -9.03
C GLY A 142 9.22 12.04 -7.76
N ILE A 143 8.38 11.46 -6.91
CA ILE A 143 8.18 11.95 -5.53
C ILE A 143 9.32 11.40 -4.67
N THR A 144 10.08 12.28 -4.01
CA THR A 144 11.20 11.85 -3.17
C THR A 144 10.82 11.78 -1.69
N MET A 145 11.60 11.04 -0.91
CA MET A 145 11.43 10.98 0.54
C MET A 145 11.59 12.37 1.19
N GLU A 146 12.49 13.21 0.66
CA GLU A 146 12.70 14.58 1.12
C GLU A 146 11.46 15.44 0.86
N ALA A 147 10.83 15.28 -0.30
CA ALA A 147 9.58 15.97 -0.62
C ALA A 147 8.45 15.56 0.34
N LEU A 148 8.28 14.26 0.58
CA LEU A 148 7.27 13.77 1.54
C LEU A 148 7.54 14.29 2.97
N LYS A 149 8.79 14.23 3.44
CA LYS A 149 9.19 14.75 4.76
C LYS A 149 8.95 16.26 4.89
N LYS A 150 9.24 17.02 3.82
CA LYS A 150 9.03 18.48 3.80
C LYS A 150 7.56 18.86 4.01
N HIS A 151 6.64 18.02 3.57
CA HIS A 151 5.20 18.19 3.69
C HIS A 151 4.56 17.26 4.73
N ALA A 152 5.35 16.66 5.63
CA ALA A 152 4.82 15.77 6.67
C ALA A 152 3.90 16.53 7.64
N ALA A 153 2.83 15.88 8.09
CA ALA A 153 1.97 16.38 9.15
C ALA A 153 2.70 16.35 10.50
N GLU A 154 2.41 17.31 11.38
CA GLU A 154 3.11 17.48 12.66
C GLU A 154 3.16 16.26 13.61
N PRO A 155 2.18 15.33 13.63
CA PRO A 155 2.29 14.09 14.40
C PRO A 155 3.48 13.19 13.99
N GLU A 156 4.03 13.40 12.79
CA GLU A 156 5.21 12.68 12.27
C GLU A 156 6.53 13.46 12.45
N ALA A 157 6.44 14.78 12.61
CA ALA A 157 7.61 15.66 12.73
C ALA A 157 8.18 15.69 14.16
N ALA A 158 7.34 15.41 15.15
CA ALA A 158 7.75 15.18 16.53
C ALA A 158 7.89 13.66 16.75
N GLY A 159 9.12 13.15 16.83
CA GLY A 159 9.38 11.74 17.11
C GLY A 159 8.58 11.25 18.33
N GLY A 160 7.65 10.33 18.10
CA GLY A 160 6.81 9.78 19.16
C GLY A 160 6.01 8.61 18.65
N GLY A 161 6.35 7.41 19.14
CA GLY A 161 5.54 6.22 18.92
C GLY A 161 4.11 6.46 19.42
N GLY A 162 3.17 6.55 18.48
CA GLY A 162 1.76 6.40 18.78
C GLY A 162 1.48 4.94 19.08
N SER A 163 1.02 4.68 20.30
CA SER A 163 0.66 3.38 20.86
C SER A 163 0.01 2.45 19.84
N LEU A 164 0.56 1.24 19.77
CA LEU A 164 -0.11 0.06 19.23
C LEU A 164 -1.45 -0.10 19.96
N GLU A 165 -2.52 0.41 19.37
CA GLU A 165 -3.85 -0.05 19.71
C GLU A 165 -3.90 -1.51 19.28
N LYS A 166 -4.00 -2.41 20.27
CA LYS A 166 -3.99 -3.87 20.09
C LYS A 166 -5.13 -4.27 19.15
N GLN A 167 -4.84 -4.39 17.86
CA GLN A 167 -5.71 -5.09 16.93
C GLN A 167 -5.37 -6.59 17.02
N ALA A 168 -6.32 -7.34 17.56
CA ALA A 168 -6.31 -8.80 17.56
C ALA A 168 -6.20 -9.32 16.11
N PRO A 169 -5.53 -10.46 15.89
CA PRO A 169 -5.37 -11.01 14.55
C PRO A 169 -6.73 -11.36 13.94
N VAL A 170 -7.07 -10.72 12.83
CA VAL A 170 -8.19 -11.12 11.98
C VAL A 170 -7.84 -12.48 11.37
N GLN A 171 -8.55 -13.52 11.80
CA GLN A 171 -8.43 -14.87 11.30
C GLN A 171 -9.01 -14.96 9.87
N PRO A 172 -8.36 -15.68 8.93
CA PRO A 172 -8.93 -15.94 7.62
C PRO A 172 -9.84 -17.18 7.64
N GLY A 173 -11.05 -17.05 7.07
CA GLY A 173 -12.04 -18.13 6.89
C GLY A 173 -13.35 -17.77 7.59
N THR A 174 -14.53 -17.77 6.96
CA THR A 174 -15.11 -18.89 6.20
C THR A 174 -16.20 -18.37 5.26
N THR A 175 -16.34 -19.05 4.13
CA THR A 175 -17.43 -18.99 3.15
C THR A 175 -18.84 -18.86 3.74
N GLY A 176 -19.70 -18.09 3.06
CA GLY A 176 -21.15 -18.34 3.02
C GLY A 176 -22.02 -17.10 3.19
N GLY A 177 -22.77 -16.72 2.15
CA GLY A 177 -23.88 -15.79 2.29
C GLY A 177 -24.24 -15.05 1.00
N ILE A 178 -24.91 -15.75 0.08
CA ILE A 178 -25.64 -15.13 -1.02
C ILE A 178 -26.75 -14.27 -0.40
N ALA A 179 -26.78 -12.97 -0.73
CA ALA A 179 -27.99 -12.17 -0.61
C ALA A 179 -28.17 -11.40 -1.94
N ARG A 180 -28.99 -11.98 -2.83
CA ARG A 180 -29.95 -11.20 -3.62
C ARG A 180 -31.01 -10.70 -2.60
N GLU A 181 -31.63 -9.52 -2.71
CA GLU A 181 -32.57 -9.11 -3.76
C GLU A 181 -32.91 -7.61 -3.62
N THR A 182 -32.95 -6.94 -4.76
CA THR A 182 -33.96 -5.97 -5.26
C THR A 182 -34.75 -5.07 -4.29
N HIS A 183 -34.65 -3.75 -4.50
CA HIS A 183 -35.65 -2.94 -5.22
C HIS A 183 -35.03 -1.62 -5.68
#